data_AF-A0A5M8PZN3-F1
#
_entry.id   AF-A0A5M8PZN3-F1
#
_cell.length_a   1.000
_cell.length_b   1.000
_cell.length_c   1.000
_cell.angle_alpha   90.00
_cell.angle_beta   90.00
_cell.angle_gamma   90.00
#
_symmetry.space_group_name_H-M   'P 1'
#
loop_
_entity.id
_entity.type
_entity.pdbx_description
1 polymer ?
#
loop_
_entity_poly.entity_id
_entity_poly.type
_entity_poly.pdbx_seq_one_letter_code
_entity_poly.pdbx_strand_id
1 'polypeptide(L)'
;MRIPTLALFAALIQSAAFCSAIPVFHDVPSSISRRGAPKCQNFPNAVAGTKVGSDGKNIPALFASAHHSVRMRQNTRYILWCAPDSAAYVVFRIVNALAASRVLDTMAEAYQIIYDQLLAHGDGVMPAGTFERYPSDQGLLISIWNANNHQVTWGVAQAALEALGDYMEQYGYGSVIFHIYDGPNQVGRGSILPER
;
A
#
# COMPACT_ATOMS: atom_id res chain seq x y z
N MET A 1 -7.79 -19.73 -65.47
CA MET A 1 -8.11 -19.41 -64.06
C MET A 1 -6.87 -19.70 -63.22
N ARG A 2 -6.07 -18.67 -62.90
CA ARG A 2 -4.84 -18.79 -62.11
C ARG A 2 -4.89 -17.74 -60.99
N ILE A 3 -4.46 -18.19 -59.82
CA ILE A 3 -4.61 -17.58 -58.49
C ILE A 3 -3.59 -16.46 -58.30
N PRO A 4 -3.92 -15.30 -57.69
CA PRO A 4 -2.93 -14.35 -57.22
C PRO A 4 -2.74 -14.53 -55.69
N THR A 5 -1.94 -15.51 -55.28
CA THR A 5 -1.59 -15.79 -53.86
C THR A 5 -0.30 -15.12 -53.41
N LEU A 6 0.43 -14.46 -54.32
CA LEU A 6 1.77 -13.90 -54.03
C LEU A 6 1.75 -12.48 -53.45
N ALA A 7 0.66 -11.73 -53.60
CA ALA A 7 0.58 -10.34 -53.12
C ALA A 7 0.32 -10.23 -51.60
N LEU A 8 -0.23 -11.27 -50.96
CA LEU A 8 -0.58 -11.22 -49.54
C LEU A 8 0.64 -11.39 -48.60
N PHE A 9 1.69 -12.09 -49.04
CA PHE A 9 2.87 -12.34 -48.20
C PHE A 9 3.82 -11.13 -48.12
N ALA A 10 3.87 -10.27 -49.15
CA ALA A 10 4.73 -9.09 -49.13
C ALA A 10 4.27 -8.01 -48.15
N ALA A 11 2.96 -7.93 -47.83
CA ALA A 11 2.42 -6.95 -46.89
C ALA A 11 2.66 -7.31 -45.41
N LEU A 12 2.92 -8.58 -45.08
CA LEU A 12 3.15 -9.01 -43.70
C LEU A 12 4.57 -8.76 -43.18
N ILE A 13 5.55 -8.59 -44.07
CA ILE A 13 6.97 -8.42 -43.67
C ILE A 13 7.31 -6.94 -43.37
N GLN A 14 6.56 -5.97 -43.91
CA GLN A 14 6.82 -4.54 -43.64
C GLN A 14 6.30 -4.04 -42.27
N SER A 15 5.48 -4.83 -41.56
CA SER A 15 4.91 -4.42 -40.26
C SER A 15 5.79 -4.76 -39.05
N ALA A 16 6.93 -5.43 -39.24
CA ALA A 16 7.79 -5.87 -38.13
C ALA A 16 8.83 -4.82 -37.67
N ALA A 17 8.99 -3.70 -38.39
CA ALA A 17 10.10 -2.76 -38.15
C ALA A 17 9.78 -1.59 -37.18
N PHE A 18 8.55 -1.45 -36.69
CA PHE A 18 8.15 -0.30 -35.85
C PHE A 18 8.01 -0.58 -34.34
N CYS A 19 8.34 -1.78 -33.84
CA CYS A 19 8.14 -2.12 -32.43
C CYS A 19 9.41 -2.21 -31.57
N SER A 20 10.55 -1.68 -32.03
CA SER A 20 11.75 -1.55 -31.19
C SER A 20 11.92 -0.10 -30.68
N ALA A 21 10.86 0.46 -30.11
CA ALA A 21 11.03 1.55 -29.16
C ALA A 21 11.64 0.96 -27.89
N ILE A 22 12.97 0.97 -27.77
CA ILE A 22 13.64 0.73 -26.50
C ILE A 22 13.16 1.87 -25.58
N PRO A 23 12.41 1.60 -24.50
CA PRO A 23 12.11 2.64 -23.54
C PRO A 23 13.46 3.14 -23.01
N VAL A 24 13.72 4.42 -23.21
CA VAL A 24 14.79 5.09 -22.47
C VAL A 24 14.34 5.03 -21.01
N PHE A 25 14.92 4.12 -20.24
CA PHE A 25 14.79 4.08 -18.79
C PHE A 25 15.36 5.37 -18.23
N HIS A 26 14.53 6.41 -18.17
CA HIS A 26 14.72 7.56 -17.28
C HIS A 26 14.26 7.15 -15.87
N ASP A 27 14.79 6.05 -15.34
CA ASP A 27 14.44 5.49 -14.03
C ASP A 27 15.28 6.09 -12.90
N VAL A 28 15.58 7.39 -13.00
CA VAL A 28 15.91 8.16 -11.81
C VAL A 28 14.88 9.27 -11.74
N PRO A 29 13.69 9.02 -11.16
CA PRO A 29 12.81 10.11 -10.76
C PRO A 29 13.65 11.05 -9.90
N SER A 30 13.73 12.32 -10.29
CA SER A 30 14.39 13.37 -9.50
C SER A 30 13.81 13.33 -8.08
N SER A 31 14.53 12.73 -7.14
CA SER A 31 14.11 12.54 -5.75
C SER A 31 14.29 13.81 -4.92
N ILE A 32 13.99 14.96 -5.51
CA ILE A 32 13.87 16.19 -4.74
C ILE A 32 12.53 16.08 -4.02
N SER A 33 12.57 15.42 -2.86
CA SER A 33 11.44 15.43 -1.93
C SER A 33 11.01 16.88 -1.74
N ARG A 34 9.71 17.16 -1.94
CA ARG A 34 9.18 18.50 -1.68
C ARG A 34 9.51 18.84 -0.24
N ARG A 35 10.14 19.99 -0.03
CA ARG A 35 10.43 20.50 1.31
C ARG A 35 9.12 20.51 2.11
N GLY A 36 9.09 19.79 3.24
CA GLY A 36 7.92 19.67 4.09
C GLY A 36 6.99 18.48 3.79
N ALA A 37 7.40 17.54 2.93
CA ALA A 37 6.66 16.29 2.76
C ALA A 37 6.54 15.54 4.11
N PRO A 38 5.37 14.96 4.41
CA PRO A 38 5.14 14.25 5.66
C PRO A 38 6.08 13.04 5.77
N LYS A 39 6.55 12.78 6.99
CA LYS A 39 7.41 11.63 7.29
C LYS A 39 6.65 10.61 8.12
N CYS A 40 6.95 9.34 7.89
CA CYS A 40 6.36 8.25 8.64
C CYS A 40 6.91 8.18 10.06
N GLN A 41 6.04 7.84 11.00
CA GLN A 41 6.43 7.74 12.41
C GLN A 41 7.35 6.55 12.68
N ASN A 42 7.15 5.41 12.01
CA ASN A 42 8.05 4.24 12.07
C ASN A 42 9.34 4.38 11.26
N PHE A 43 9.39 5.28 10.28
CA PHE A 43 10.60 5.59 9.53
C PHE A 43 10.84 7.11 9.54
N PRO A 44 11.42 7.67 10.63
CA PRO A 44 11.55 9.12 10.81
C PRO A 44 12.37 9.84 9.73
N ASN A 45 13.14 9.08 8.95
CA ASN A 45 13.97 9.59 7.86
C ASN A 45 13.34 9.35 6.48
N ALA A 46 12.29 8.54 6.38
CA ALA A 46 11.58 8.28 5.15
C ALA A 46 10.43 9.28 4.94
N VAL A 47 10.24 9.65 3.69
CA VAL A 47 9.09 10.44 3.27
C VAL A 47 7.93 9.49 3.03
N ALA A 48 6.74 9.82 3.51
CA ALA A 48 5.56 9.00 3.25
C ALA A 48 5.35 8.86 1.73
N GLY A 49 5.07 7.63 1.26
CA GLY A 49 4.94 7.36 -0.17
C GLY A 49 6.23 6.93 -0.87
N THR A 50 7.36 6.86 -0.17
CA THR A 50 8.61 6.30 -0.72
C THR A 50 8.79 4.86 -0.25
N LYS A 51 9.28 3.97 -1.13
CA LYS A 51 9.64 2.60 -0.74
C LYS A 51 10.74 2.62 0.32
N VAL A 52 10.45 2.10 1.50
CA VAL A 52 11.42 1.93 2.58
C VAL A 52 11.75 0.46 2.69
N GLY A 53 13.03 0.10 2.63
CA GLY A 53 13.45 -1.29 2.85
C GLY A 53 13.02 -1.79 4.22
N SER A 54 12.70 -3.08 4.36
CA SER A 54 12.40 -3.74 5.64
C SER A 54 13.52 -3.59 6.68
N ASP A 55 14.76 -3.36 6.25
CA ASP A 55 15.91 -3.09 7.13
C ASP A 55 16.09 -1.60 7.49
N GLY A 56 15.25 -0.72 6.94
CA GLY A 56 15.41 0.73 7.04
C GLY A 56 16.63 1.30 6.31
N LYS A 57 17.40 0.48 5.58
CA LYS A 57 18.70 0.87 4.97
C LYS A 57 18.60 1.31 3.53
N ASN A 58 17.46 1.16 2.87
CA ASN A 58 17.23 1.70 1.52
C ASN A 58 16.98 3.22 1.48
N ILE A 59 17.27 3.95 2.57
CA ILE A 59 17.37 5.40 2.53
C ILE A 59 18.79 5.73 2.06
N PRO A 60 18.99 6.47 0.94
CA PRO A 60 20.31 6.91 0.52
C PRO A 60 21.05 7.54 1.70
N ALA A 61 22.18 6.94 2.09
CA ALA A 61 22.94 7.22 3.31
C ALA A 61 23.51 8.64 3.42
N LEU A 62 23.14 9.56 2.53
CA LEU A 62 23.57 10.96 2.54
C LEU A 62 22.83 11.84 3.56
N PHE A 63 21.85 11.30 4.29
CA PHE A 63 21.13 12.05 5.35
C PHE A 63 21.02 11.30 6.69
N ALA A 64 21.80 10.22 6.89
CA ALA A 64 21.85 9.51 8.16
C ALA A 64 22.73 10.27 9.17
N SER A 65 22.24 11.42 9.66
CA SER A 65 22.84 12.09 10.80
C SER A 65 21.79 12.81 11.63
N ALA A 66 21.29 12.10 12.64
CA ALA A 66 21.27 12.53 14.03
C ALA A 66 20.27 11.63 14.78
N HIS A 67 20.80 10.78 15.66
CA HIS A 67 20.09 10.32 16.85
C HIS A 67 19.77 11.56 17.69
N HIS A 68 18.70 12.27 17.33
CA HIS A 68 18.04 13.20 18.21
C HIS A 68 16.70 12.57 18.54
N SER A 69 16.53 12.18 19.80
CA SER A 69 15.24 11.92 20.40
C SER A 69 14.42 13.21 20.34
N VAL A 70 13.91 13.51 19.15
CA VAL A 70 12.90 14.53 18.94
C VAL A 70 11.67 13.99 19.66
N ARG A 71 11.42 14.52 20.86
CA ARG A 71 10.08 14.49 21.47
C ARG A 71 9.11 14.83 20.36
N MET A 72 8.27 13.86 19.99
CA MET A 72 7.29 14.00 18.94
C MET A 72 6.32 15.12 19.35
N ARG A 73 6.63 16.34 18.91
CA ARG A 73 5.81 17.50 19.18
C ARG A 73 4.75 17.51 18.08
N GLN A 74 3.67 16.75 18.23
CA GLN A 74 2.45 17.04 17.48
C GLN A 74 1.18 16.41 18.08
N ASN A 75 0.38 17.32 18.63
CA ASN A 75 -1.04 17.23 18.91
C ASN A 75 -1.83 16.98 17.60
N THR A 76 -1.75 15.78 17.03
CA THR A 76 -2.59 15.41 15.89
C THR A 76 -3.37 14.16 16.22
N ARG A 77 -4.69 14.28 16.07
CA ARG A 77 -5.70 13.21 16.20
C ARG A 77 -5.46 12.00 15.28
N TYR A 78 -4.40 12.03 14.48
CA TYR A 78 -4.07 11.08 13.43
C TYR A 78 -2.58 10.70 13.49
N ILE A 79 -2.33 9.42 13.19
CA ILE A 79 -1.05 8.75 13.13
C ILE A 79 -0.74 8.46 11.66
N LEU A 80 0.51 8.64 11.25
CA LEU A 80 1.00 8.35 9.91
C LEU A 80 2.04 7.25 9.97
N TRP A 81 1.79 6.12 9.31
CA TRP A 81 2.60 4.91 9.42
C TRP A 81 2.84 4.29 8.05
N CYS A 82 4.10 4.05 7.71
CA CYS A 82 4.49 3.48 6.42
C CYS A 82 4.47 1.96 6.47
N ALA A 83 4.09 1.34 5.35
CA ALA A 83 4.30 -0.09 5.17
C ALA A 83 5.77 -0.37 4.77
N PRO A 84 6.38 -1.45 5.28
CA PRO A 84 7.70 -1.88 4.82
C PRO A 84 7.66 -2.32 3.35
N ASP A 85 8.78 -2.16 2.65
CA ASP A 85 9.02 -2.57 1.25
C ASP A 85 7.99 -2.07 0.21
N SER A 86 7.20 -1.06 0.58
CA SER A 86 6.11 -0.52 -0.21
C SER A 86 6.10 1.00 -0.23
N ALA A 87 5.50 1.58 -1.27
CA ALA A 87 5.15 3.00 -1.29
C ALA A 87 3.83 3.27 -0.55
N ALA A 88 3.14 2.22 -0.10
CA ALA A 88 1.90 2.33 0.64
C ALA A 88 2.13 2.82 2.08
N TYR A 89 1.21 3.64 2.57
CA TYR A 89 1.17 4.06 3.96
C TYR A 89 -0.25 4.35 4.41
N VAL A 90 -0.46 4.35 5.72
CA VAL A 90 -1.76 4.64 6.34
C VAL A 90 -1.71 5.92 7.14
N VAL A 91 -2.81 6.67 7.07
CA VAL A 91 -3.11 7.77 8.00
C VAL A 91 -4.36 7.38 8.77
N PHE A 92 -4.25 7.20 10.08
CA PHE A 92 -5.33 6.61 10.87
C PHE A 92 -5.51 7.26 12.23
N ARG A 93 -6.62 6.95 12.88
CA ARG A 93 -6.84 7.27 14.29
C ARG A 93 -7.41 6.06 15.02
N ILE A 94 -7.00 5.89 16.27
CA ILE A 94 -7.63 4.95 17.19
C ILE A 94 -8.99 5.50 17.61
N VAL A 95 -10.01 4.66 17.61
CA VAL A 95 -11.37 5.00 18.04
C VAL A 95 -11.57 4.57 19.49
N ASN A 96 -11.36 3.29 19.78
CA ASN A 96 -11.41 2.69 21.12
C ASN A 96 -10.32 1.62 21.27
N ALA A 97 -9.74 1.50 22.46
CA ALA A 97 -8.91 0.35 22.81
C ALA A 97 -9.75 -0.94 22.79
N LEU A 98 -9.16 -2.03 22.31
CA LEU A 98 -9.78 -3.34 22.24
C LEU A 98 -8.84 -4.41 22.79
N ALA A 99 -9.39 -5.58 23.14
CA ALA A 99 -8.57 -6.72 23.52
C ALA A 99 -7.71 -7.17 22.33
N ALA A 100 -6.42 -7.43 22.60
CA ALA A 100 -5.45 -7.82 21.58
C ALA A 100 -5.90 -9.04 20.78
N SER A 101 -6.39 -10.09 21.46
CA SER A 101 -6.85 -11.33 20.83
C SER A 101 -7.90 -11.06 19.74
N ARG A 102 -8.93 -10.26 20.07
CA ARG A 102 -10.01 -9.93 19.12
C ARG A 102 -9.46 -9.29 17.84
N VAL A 103 -8.56 -8.32 17.99
CA VAL A 103 -8.00 -7.58 16.85
C VAL A 103 -7.03 -8.46 16.05
N LEU A 104 -6.17 -9.22 16.73
CA LEU A 104 -5.19 -10.10 16.12
C LEU A 104 -5.86 -11.19 15.28
N ASP A 105 -6.85 -11.89 15.82
CA ASP A 105 -7.55 -12.95 15.08
C ASP A 105 -8.24 -12.38 13.84
N THR A 106 -8.89 -11.22 13.99
CA THR A 106 -9.56 -10.51 12.89
C THR A 106 -8.56 -10.09 11.80
N MET A 107 -7.43 -9.50 12.19
CA MET A 107 -6.40 -9.05 11.25
C MET A 107 -5.69 -10.22 10.59
N ALA A 108 -5.40 -11.30 11.33
CA ALA A 108 -4.75 -12.49 10.80
C ALA A 108 -5.61 -13.17 9.73
N GLU A 109 -6.92 -13.33 9.97
CA GLU A 109 -7.83 -13.87 8.96
C GLU A 109 -7.93 -12.99 7.71
N ALA A 110 -8.08 -11.67 7.89
CA ALA A 110 -8.16 -10.73 6.78
C ALA A 110 -6.86 -10.73 5.96
N TYR A 111 -5.72 -10.72 6.64
CA TYR A 111 -4.40 -10.78 6.03
C TYR A 111 -4.22 -12.08 5.25
N GLN A 112 -4.59 -13.23 5.83
CA GLN A 112 -4.45 -14.53 5.18
C GLN A 112 -5.27 -14.60 3.89
N ILE A 113 -6.50 -14.10 3.88
CA ILE A 113 -7.35 -14.08 2.66
C ILE A 113 -6.70 -13.22 1.57
N ILE A 114 -6.20 -12.03 1.91
CA ILE A 114 -5.54 -11.15 0.95
C ILE A 114 -4.24 -11.79 0.44
N TYR A 115 -3.47 -12.42 1.33
CA TYR A 115 -2.24 -13.11 0.98
C TYR A 115 -2.50 -14.29 0.05
N ASP A 116 -3.52 -15.11 0.32
CA ASP A 116 -3.91 -16.24 -0.54
C ASP A 116 -4.35 -15.74 -1.93
N GLN A 117 -5.09 -14.63 -1.98
CA GLN A 117 -5.46 -13.98 -3.24
C GLN A 117 -4.23 -13.53 -4.04
N LEU A 118 -3.24 -12.93 -3.38
CA LEU A 118 -1.98 -12.51 -4.02
C LEU A 118 -1.15 -13.70 -4.49
N LEU A 119 -1.09 -14.79 -3.73
CA LEU A 119 -0.41 -16.01 -4.16
C LEU A 119 -1.09 -16.66 -5.35
N ALA A 120 -2.42 -16.73 -5.36
CA ALA A 120 -3.17 -17.43 -6.40
C ALA A 120 -3.28 -16.61 -7.70
N HIS A 121 -3.38 -15.29 -7.61
CA HIS A 121 -3.76 -14.44 -8.73
C HIS A 121 -2.84 -13.24 -8.97
N GLY A 122 -1.85 -13.03 -8.09
CA GLY A 122 -0.98 -11.85 -8.14
C GLY A 122 -1.67 -10.58 -7.66
N ASP A 123 -0.94 -9.47 -7.73
CA ASP A 123 -1.50 -8.15 -7.43
C ASP A 123 -2.46 -7.69 -8.54
N GLY A 124 -3.52 -7.02 -8.12
CA GLY A 124 -4.57 -6.58 -9.00
C GLY A 124 -5.62 -5.77 -8.24
N VAL A 125 -6.49 -5.12 -8.99
CA VAL A 125 -7.57 -4.31 -8.43
C VAL A 125 -8.51 -5.17 -7.62
N MET A 126 -8.84 -4.70 -6.42
CA MET A 126 -9.83 -5.33 -5.56
C MET A 126 -11.21 -5.33 -6.28
N PRO A 127 -11.80 -6.51 -6.56
CA PRO A 127 -13.11 -6.61 -7.20
C PRO A 127 -14.16 -5.83 -6.42
N ALA A 128 -15.08 -5.18 -7.14
CA ALA A 128 -16.10 -4.29 -6.58
C ALA A 128 -15.55 -3.10 -5.76
N GLY A 129 -14.23 -2.91 -5.67
CA GLY A 129 -13.60 -1.82 -4.93
C GLY A 129 -13.80 -1.88 -3.41
N THR A 130 -14.14 -3.06 -2.88
CA THR A 130 -14.35 -3.27 -1.45
C THR A 130 -13.93 -4.67 -1.02
N PHE A 131 -13.44 -4.77 0.21
CA PHE A 131 -13.11 -6.00 0.92
C PHE A 131 -13.66 -5.88 2.33
N GLU A 132 -14.43 -6.87 2.75
CA GLU A 132 -14.97 -6.97 4.10
C GLU A 132 -14.68 -8.34 4.68
N ARG A 133 -14.22 -8.37 5.93
CA ARG A 133 -14.03 -9.60 6.69
C ARG A 133 -14.69 -9.49 8.06
N TYR A 134 -15.56 -10.45 8.31
CA TYR A 134 -16.22 -10.74 9.57
C TYR A 134 -15.67 -12.07 10.10
N PRO A 135 -14.82 -12.07 11.14
CA PRO A 135 -14.50 -13.29 11.87
C PRO A 135 -15.74 -13.70 12.65
N SER A 136 -16.05 -14.99 12.61
CA SER A 136 -17.32 -15.54 13.08
C SER A 136 -17.59 -15.40 14.59
N ASP A 137 -16.59 -15.03 15.39
CA ASP A 137 -16.65 -15.07 16.85
C ASP A 137 -16.15 -13.79 17.55
N GLN A 138 -15.48 -12.87 16.85
CA GLN A 138 -14.86 -11.70 17.48
C GLN A 138 -15.72 -10.44 17.46
N GLY A 139 -16.84 -10.40 16.71
CA GLY A 139 -17.72 -9.23 16.61
C GLY A 139 -17.00 -7.96 16.14
N LEU A 140 -15.97 -8.12 15.30
CA LEU A 140 -15.22 -7.04 14.66
C LEU A 140 -15.37 -7.19 13.15
N LEU A 141 -15.44 -6.05 12.47
CA LEU A 141 -15.46 -5.96 11.02
C LEU A 141 -14.23 -5.20 10.55
N ILE A 142 -13.46 -5.82 9.65
CA ILE A 142 -12.47 -5.12 8.83
C ILE A 142 -13.11 -4.81 7.48
N SER A 143 -13.14 -3.53 7.13
CA SER A 143 -13.59 -3.05 5.83
C SER A 143 -12.48 -2.24 5.18
N ILE A 144 -12.21 -2.48 3.91
CA ILE A 144 -11.30 -1.69 3.06
C ILE A 144 -12.05 -1.37 1.76
N TRP A 145 -12.02 -0.12 1.32
CA TRP A 145 -12.71 0.28 0.09
C TRP A 145 -12.01 1.44 -0.63
N ASN A 146 -12.34 1.59 -1.91
CA ASN A 146 -11.83 2.63 -2.80
C ASN A 146 -12.11 4.06 -2.28
N ALA A 147 -11.16 4.96 -2.48
CA ALA A 147 -11.32 6.38 -2.18
C ALA A 147 -11.39 7.21 -3.47
N ASN A 148 -12.43 8.04 -3.63
CA ASN A 148 -12.48 9.10 -4.65
C ASN A 148 -12.07 8.65 -6.07
N ASN A 149 -12.73 7.61 -6.62
CA ASN A 149 -12.42 7.00 -7.92
C ASN A 149 -11.03 6.35 -8.06
N HIS A 150 -10.18 6.38 -7.02
CA HIS A 150 -8.95 5.62 -7.00
C HIS A 150 -9.22 4.18 -6.56
N GLN A 151 -8.45 3.26 -7.13
CA GLN A 151 -8.63 1.83 -6.96
C GLN A 151 -7.59 1.30 -5.97
N VAL A 152 -8.04 0.54 -4.97
CA VAL A 152 -7.17 -0.23 -4.09
C VAL A 152 -6.83 -1.54 -4.77
N THR A 153 -5.55 -1.90 -4.78
CA THR A 153 -5.10 -3.24 -5.18
C THR A 153 -4.96 -4.14 -3.96
N TRP A 154 -4.93 -5.46 -4.18
CA TRP A 154 -4.72 -6.44 -3.12
C TRP A 154 -3.39 -6.21 -2.38
N GLY A 155 -2.31 -5.91 -3.09
CA GLY A 155 -1.00 -5.62 -2.51
C GLY A 155 -1.00 -4.35 -1.67
N VAL A 156 -1.71 -3.30 -2.10
CA VAL A 156 -1.87 -2.08 -1.30
C VAL A 156 -2.71 -2.32 -0.05
N ALA A 157 -3.75 -3.16 -0.14
CA ALA A 157 -4.55 -3.54 1.03
C ALA A 157 -3.72 -4.36 2.04
N GLN A 158 -2.91 -5.32 1.59
CA GLN A 158 -1.98 -6.07 2.44
C GLN A 158 -1.02 -5.12 3.16
N ALA A 159 -0.32 -4.26 2.41
CA ALA A 159 0.65 -3.32 2.95
C ALA A 159 0.01 -2.37 4.00
N ALA A 160 -1.25 -1.96 3.80
CA ALA A 160 -1.98 -1.17 4.78
C ALA A 160 -2.25 -1.95 6.08
N LEU A 161 -2.62 -3.23 5.99
CA LEU A 161 -2.81 -4.08 7.17
C LEU A 161 -1.50 -4.36 7.91
N GLU A 162 -0.39 -4.56 7.18
CA GLU A 162 0.95 -4.70 7.78
C GLU A 162 1.35 -3.44 8.55
N ALA A 163 1.17 -2.27 7.96
CA ALA A 163 1.46 -1.00 8.62
C ALA A 163 0.61 -0.80 9.90
N LEU A 164 -0.66 -1.17 9.86
CA LEU A 164 -1.51 -1.13 11.07
C LEU A 164 -1.08 -2.15 12.12
N GLY A 165 -0.72 -3.36 11.70
CA GLY A 165 -0.26 -4.44 12.57
C GLY A 165 1.01 -4.07 13.31
N ASP A 166 2.00 -3.55 12.58
CA ASP A 166 3.27 -3.06 13.16
C ASP A 166 3.04 -1.97 14.22
N TYR A 167 2.16 -1.01 13.96
CA TYR A 167 1.80 -0.03 14.97
C TYR A 167 1.12 -0.66 16.20
N MET A 168 0.14 -1.54 15.99
CA MET A 168 -0.64 -2.12 17.08
C MET A 168 0.19 -3.06 17.96
N GLU A 169 1.18 -3.76 17.39
CA GLU A 169 2.13 -4.56 18.14
C GLU A 169 2.96 -3.68 19.09
N GLN A 170 3.38 -2.50 18.64
CA GLN A 170 4.22 -1.59 19.42
C GLN A 170 3.45 -0.76 20.46
N TYR A 171 2.23 -0.31 20.13
CA TYR A 171 1.51 0.70 20.92
C TYR A 171 0.15 0.22 21.45
N GLY A 172 -0.24 -1.02 21.16
CA GLY A 172 -1.48 -1.64 21.62
C GLY A 172 -2.60 -1.64 20.58
N TYR A 173 -3.59 -2.47 20.86
CA TYR A 173 -4.64 -2.86 19.91
C TYR A 173 -5.91 -2.04 20.09
N GLY A 174 -6.58 -1.74 18.98
CA GLY A 174 -7.79 -0.94 19.01
C GLY A 174 -8.56 -0.95 17.72
N SER A 175 -9.79 -0.44 17.83
CA SER A 175 -10.59 -0.08 16.67
C SER A 175 -10.00 1.15 15.99
N VAL A 176 -9.98 1.15 14.66
CA VAL A 176 -9.34 2.20 13.87
C VAL A 176 -10.20 2.62 12.68
N ILE A 177 -10.04 3.87 12.28
CA ILE A 177 -10.47 4.37 10.98
C ILE A 177 -9.23 4.92 10.28
N PHE A 178 -9.03 4.51 9.03
CA PHE A 178 -7.80 4.78 8.32
C PHE A 178 -8.02 5.16 6.85
N HIS A 179 -7.04 5.86 6.32
CA HIS A 179 -6.91 6.22 4.92
C HIS A 179 -5.65 5.55 4.37
N ILE A 180 -5.77 4.95 3.19
CA ILE A 180 -4.68 4.23 2.53
C ILE A 180 -4.16 5.09 1.39
N TYR A 181 -2.87 5.32 1.39
CA TYR A 181 -2.16 6.02 0.34
C TYR A 181 -1.19 5.08 -0.34
N ASP A 182 -1.00 5.25 -1.64
CA ASP A 182 0.07 4.63 -2.42
C ASP A 182 0.82 5.76 -3.16
N GLY A 183 2.09 5.96 -2.78
CA GLY A 183 2.82 7.15 -3.17
C GLY A 183 2.09 8.42 -2.75
N PRO A 184 1.91 9.42 -3.62
CA PRO A 184 1.24 10.68 -3.27
C PRO A 184 -0.30 10.58 -3.25
N ASN A 185 -0.89 9.46 -3.65
CA ASN A 185 -2.33 9.36 -3.92
C ASN A 185 -3.05 8.58 -2.81
N GLN A 186 -4.14 9.15 -2.29
CA GLN A 186 -5.06 8.36 -1.48
C GLN A 186 -5.80 7.37 -2.40
N VAL A 187 -5.56 6.07 -2.23
CA VAL A 187 -6.24 5.05 -3.04
C VAL A 187 -7.42 4.42 -2.32
N GLY A 188 -7.43 4.45 -0.98
CA GLY A 188 -8.41 3.73 -0.19
C GLY A 188 -8.75 4.35 1.15
N ARG A 189 -9.73 3.74 1.79
CA ARG A 189 -10.14 3.94 3.17
C ARG A 189 -10.38 2.58 3.80
N GLY A 190 -10.34 2.53 5.12
CA GLY A 190 -10.71 1.34 5.84
C GLY A 190 -11.07 1.61 7.27
N SER A 191 -11.58 0.56 7.91
CA SER A 191 -11.90 0.57 9.33
C SER A 191 -11.78 -0.82 9.94
N ILE A 192 -11.41 -0.85 11.22
CA ILE A 192 -11.56 -2.00 12.11
C ILE A 192 -12.48 -1.55 13.23
N LEU A 193 -13.74 -1.99 13.24
CA LEU A 193 -14.74 -1.52 14.20
C LEU A 193 -15.53 -2.71 14.77
N PRO A 194 -16.10 -2.58 15.98
CA PRO A 194 -17.14 -3.50 16.42
C PRO A 194 -18.30 -3.53 15.43
N GLU A 195 -18.82 -4.73 15.21
CA GLU A 195 -20.09 -4.92 14.50
C GLU A 195 -21.21 -4.19 15.25
N ARG A 196 -22.12 -3.57 14.51
CA ARG A 196 -23.23 -2.79 15.06
C ARG A 196 -24.49 -3.62 15.22
#